data_AF-A0A8T5DB60-F1
#
_entry.id   AF-A0A8T5DB60-F1
#
_cell.length_a   1.000
_cell.length_b   1.000
_cell.length_c   1.000
_cell.angle_alpha   90.00
_cell.angle_beta   90.00
_cell.angle_gamma   90.00
#
_symmetry.space_group_name_H-M   'P 1'
#
loop_
_entity.id
_entity.type
_entity.pdbx_description
1 polymer ?
#
loop_
_entity_poly.entity_id
_entity_poly.type
_entity_poly.pdbx_seq_one_letter_code
_entity_poly.pdbx_strand_id
1 'polypeptide(L)' 'MVAELPSLYRSFMILGFANNKDYRDHIAVVKGDECGKEDVLIRIHSNCLTGDALYSLR' A
#
# COMPACT_ATOMS: atom_id res chain seq x y z
N MET A 1 -0.15 6.51 10.34
CA MET A 1 -1.37 7.27 9.90
C MET A 1 -2.32 6.29 9.22
N VAL A 2 -3.64 6.44 9.36
CA VAL A 2 -4.65 5.62 8.64
C VAL A 2 -5.64 6.54 7.92
N ALA A 3 -6.05 6.17 6.71
CA ALA A 3 -7.06 6.88 5.93
C ALA A 3 -7.84 5.92 5.00
N GLU A 4 -8.99 6.36 4.50
CA GLU A 4 -9.70 5.66 3.43
C GLU A 4 -9.12 6.02 2.06
N LEU A 5 -8.92 5.00 1.22
CA LEU A 5 -8.46 5.11 -0.15
C LEU A 5 -9.58 4.67 -1.10
N PRO A 6 -10.34 5.61 -1.69
CA PRO A 6 -11.33 5.28 -2.71
C PRO A 6 -10.62 4.82 -3.98
N SER A 7 -11.07 3.69 -4.54
CA SER A 7 -10.50 3.13 -5.78
C SER A 7 -11.59 2.52 -6.67
N LEU A 8 -11.26 2.28 -7.93
CA LEU A 8 -12.14 1.56 -8.88
C LEU A 8 -12.47 0.13 -8.38
N TYR A 9 -11.63 -0.45 -7.52
CA TYR A 9 -11.78 -1.80 -6.98
C TYR A 9 -12.46 -1.83 -5.61
N ARG A 10 -13.31 -0.83 -5.34
CA ARG A 10 -13.96 -0.51 -4.05
C ARG A 10 -13.01 0.17 -3.05
N SER A 11 -13.50 0.46 -1.86
CA SER A 11 -12.73 1.14 -0.81
C SER A 11 -11.65 0.23 -0.21
N PHE A 12 -10.50 0.83 0.07
CA PHE A 12 -9.42 0.25 0.86
C PHE A 12 -9.09 1.17 2.04
N MET A 13 -8.42 0.63 3.05
CA MET A 13 -7.71 1.43 4.04
C MET A 13 -6.23 1.53 3.65
N ILE A 14 -5.68 2.74 3.76
CA ILE A 14 -4.25 2.98 3.58
C ILE A 14 -3.61 3.30 4.93
N LEU A 15 -2.53 2.60 5.25
CA LEU A 15 -1.75 2.78 6.47
C LEU A 15 -0.36 3.27 6.10
N GLY A 16 0.04 4.42 6.62
CA GLY A 16 1.37 4.99 6.47
C GLY A 16 2.28 4.61 7.63
N PHE A 17 3.47 4.09 7.31
CA PHE A 17 4.55 3.69 8.20
C PHE A 17 5.76 4.57 7.94
N ALA A 18 6.17 5.36 8.93
CA ALA A 18 7.40 6.14 8.86
C ALA A 18 8.57 5.26 9.30
N ASN A 19 9.62 5.16 8.48
CA ASN A 19 10.87 4.53 8.88
C ASN A 19 11.82 5.59 9.46
N ASN A 20 12.15 5.43 10.74
CA ASN A 20 13.04 6.33 11.48
C ASN A 20 14.54 6.15 11.18
N LYS A 21 14.91 5.13 10.39
CA LYS A 21 16.30 4.85 10.00
C LYS A 21 16.64 5.31 8.59
N ASP A 22 15.72 5.15 7.65
CA ASP A 22 15.99 5.41 6.22
C ASP A 22 15.26 6.63 5.66
N TYR A 23 14.51 7.37 6.49
CA TYR A 23 13.71 8.54 6.11
C TYR A 23 12.72 8.28 4.96
N ARG A 24 12.35 7.01 4.74
CA ARG A 24 11.38 6.60 3.74
C ARG A 24 10.06 6.25 4.41
N ASP A 25 8.99 6.74 3.84
CA ASP A 25 7.65 6.33 4.21
C ASP A 25 7.23 5.11 3.38
N HIS A 26 6.64 4.14 4.05
CA HIS A 26 6.05 2.96 3.45
C HIS A 26 4.53 2.98 3.66
N ILE A 27 3.80 2.34 2.75
CA ILE A 27 2.35 2.22 2.86
C ILE A 27 1.91 0.76 2.81
N ALA A 28 0.86 0.43 3.56
CA ALA A 28 0.08 -0.78 3.35
C ALA A 28 -1.32 -0.41 2.90
N VAL A 29 -1.85 -1.16 1.94
CA VAL A 29 -3.22 -1.00 1.43
C VAL A 29 -3.99 -2.28 1.79
N VAL A 30 -5.03 -2.14 2.60
CA VAL A 30 -5.78 -3.25 3.19
C VAL A 30 -7.23 -3.20 2.72
N LYS A 31 -7.78 -4.35 2.35
CA LYS A 31 -9.18 -4.49 1.96
C LYS A 31 -9.92 -5.30 3.02
N GLY A 32 -11.00 -4.74 3.54
CA GLY A 32 -11.77 -5.38 4.60
C GLY A 32 -11.06 -5.35 5.96
N ASP A 33 -11.51 -6.21 6.87
CA ASP A 33 -10.95 -6.37 8.21
C ASP A 33 -10.19 -7.69 8.27
N GLU A 34 -8.89 -7.63 7.98
CA GLU A 34 -7.99 -8.80 7.95
C GLU A 34 -7.00 -8.80 9.12
N CYS A 35 -7.18 -7.91 10.10
CA CYS A 35 -6.27 -7.78 11.23
C CYS A 35 -6.40 -9.02 12.13
N GLY A 36 -5.27 -9.68 12.41
CA GLY A 36 -5.24 -10.88 13.26
C GLY A 36 -5.74 -12.16 12.60
N LYS A 37 -6.02 -12.16 11.30
CA LYS A 37 -6.33 -13.37 10.54
C LYS A 37 -5.06 -14.05 10.04
N GLU A 38 -5.14 -15.36 9.88
CA GLU A 38 -4.11 -16.18 9.25
C GLU A 38 -4.37 -16.34 7.75
N ASP A 39 -3.35 -16.73 6.98
CA ASP A 39 -3.43 -16.99 5.53
C ASP A 39 -3.98 -15.82 4.68
N VAL A 40 -3.71 -14.59 5.11
CA VAL A 40 -4.10 -13.37 4.37
C VAL A 40 -3.29 -13.25 3.08
N LEU A 41 -3.96 -12.96 1.96
CA LEU A 41 -3.30 -12.71 0.68
C LEU A 41 -2.46 -11.43 0.75
N ILE A 42 -1.15 -11.56 0.57
CA ILE A 42 -0.19 -10.45 0.65
C ILE A 42 0.52 -10.26 -0.68
N ARG A 43 0.70 -8.99 -1.07
CA ARG A 43 1.59 -8.58 -2.16
C ARG A 43 2.58 -7.55 -1.63
N ILE A 44 3.87 -7.81 -1.83
CA ILE A 44 4.95 -6.85 -1.56
C ILE A 44 5.31 -6.19 -2.89
N HIS A 45 5.33 -4.86 -2.93
CA HIS A 45 5.62 -4.08 -4.13
C HIS A 45 6.68 -3.03 -3.82
N SER A 46 7.81 -3.09 -4.53
CA SER A 46 8.81 -2.02 -4.51
C SER A 46 8.32 -0.86 -5.36
N ASN A 47 8.32 0.35 -4.80
CA ASN A 47 7.86 1.52 -5.54
C ASN A 47 8.73 1.73 -6.80
N CYS A 48 8.08 2.00 -7.92
CA CYS A 48 8.74 2.40 -9.15
C CYS A 48 7.95 3.56 -9.73
N LEU A 49 8.38 4.80 -9.47
CA LEU A 49 7.63 6.00 -9.90
C LEU A 49 7.32 5.98 -11.40
N THR A 50 8.31 5.60 -12.21
CA THR A 50 8.19 5.60 -13.66
C THR A 50 7.19 4.54 -14.15
N GLY A 51 7.19 3.35 -13.57
CA GLY A 51 6.24 2.29 -13.91
C GLY A 51 4.85 2.51 -13.33
N ASP A 52 4.76 2.89 -12.06
CA ASP A 52 3.53 2.93 -11.28
C ASP A 52 2.66 4.16 -11.63
N ALA A 53 3.28 5.31 -11.92
CA ALA A 53 2.56 6.58 -12.10
C ALA A 53 2.81 7.24 -13.47
N LEU A 54 3.96 7.01 -14.09
CA LEU A 54 4.33 7.65 -15.36
C LEU A 54 4.19 6.73 -16.58
N TYR A 55 3.63 5.54 -16.40
CA TYR A 55 3.33 4.58 -17.48
C TYR A 55 4.55 4.20 -18.32
N SER A 56 5.72 4.04 -17.70
CA SER A 56 6.93 3.54 -18.37
C SER A 56 6.64 2.18 -19.01
N LEU A 57 6.99 2.04 -20.29
CA LEU A 57 6.97 0.78 -21.03
C LEU A 57 8.32 0.06 -21.00
N ARG A 58 9.25 0.56 -20.18
CA ARG A 58 10.63 0.11 -20.02
C ARG A 58 10.93 -0.11 -18.55
#